data_AF-A0A2N2MBI2-F1
#
_entry.id   AF-A0A2N2MBI2-F1
#
_cell.length_a   1.000
_cell.length_b   1.000
_cell.length_c   1.000
_cell.angle_alpha   90.00
_cell.angle_beta   90.00
_cell.angle_gamma   90.00
#
_symmetry.space_group_name_H-M   'P 1'
#
loop_
_entity.id
_entity.type
_entity.pdbx_description
1 polymer ?
#
loop_
_entity_poly.entity_id
_entity_poly.type
_entity_poly.pdbx_seq_one_letter_code
_entity_poly.pdbx_strand_id
1 'polypeptide(L)'
;MKKLLASLFAVFILGLTGCQAKDERAFFELVDTEDINSSIRLIPAQLVSPESKLKPGKNLTIIVENTSGYDLFFMADTDVQIFVYEDGEWRSVKNNVEFYPSAETYISAAKGGVPEHGVIGVTPVLGEVKEKTEFRVLVVAMIMENGAPSGEKVAAYVDLWVEP
;
A
#
# COMPACT_ATOMS: atom_id res chain seq x y z
N MET A 1 38.97 45.54 -4.32
CA MET A 1 38.99 44.08 -4.60
C MET A 1 38.37 43.36 -3.41
N LYS A 2 37.55 42.31 -3.64
CA LYS A 2 36.79 41.49 -2.66
C LYS A 2 35.32 41.89 -2.41
N LYS A 3 34.46 41.86 -3.43
CA LYS A 3 32.99 41.66 -3.27
C LYS A 3 32.40 41.13 -4.58
N LEU A 4 32.67 39.87 -4.93
CA LEU A 4 32.13 39.26 -6.15
C LEU A 4 32.30 37.73 -6.11
N LEU A 5 31.74 37.04 -5.11
CA LEU A 5 31.75 35.57 -5.11
C LEU A 5 30.66 34.88 -4.27
N ALA A 6 29.56 35.57 -3.91
CA ALA A 6 28.55 35.03 -2.98
C ALA A 6 27.11 34.92 -3.55
N SER A 7 26.92 35.01 -4.87
CA SER A 7 25.57 35.03 -5.48
C SER A 7 25.30 33.93 -6.51
N LEU A 8 26.04 32.82 -6.50
CA LEU A 8 25.84 31.73 -7.47
C LEU A 8 25.32 30.41 -6.88
N PHE A 9 24.97 30.36 -5.59
CA PHE A 9 24.53 29.12 -4.93
C PHE A 9 23.03 29.07 -4.57
N ALA A 10 22.24 30.08 -4.95
CA ALA A 10 20.82 30.17 -4.59
C ALA A 10 19.85 29.75 -5.70
N VAL A 11 20.33 29.36 -6.90
CA VAL A 11 19.47 29.10 -8.07
C VAL A 11 19.25 27.59 -8.35
N PHE A 12 19.92 26.69 -7.62
CA PHE A 12 19.84 25.24 -7.90
C PHE A 12 18.90 24.44 -6.99
N ILE A 13 18.07 25.08 -6.17
CA ILE A 13 17.18 24.40 -5.20
C ILE A 13 15.70 24.42 -5.64
N LEU A 14 15.34 25.10 -6.73
CA LEU A 14 13.94 25.22 -7.18
C LEU A 14 13.53 24.27 -8.32
N GLY A 15 14.38 23.29 -8.68
CA GLY A 15 14.13 22.38 -9.82
C GLY A 15 13.59 20.99 -9.45
N LEU A 16 13.35 20.70 -8.17
CA LEU A 16 12.89 19.37 -7.71
C LEU A 16 11.42 19.34 -7.29
N THR A 17 10.60 20.32 -7.69
CA THR A 17 9.16 20.07 -7.86
C THR A 17 9.01 19.28 -9.17
N GLY A 18 9.53 18.06 -9.14
CA GLY A 18 9.27 17.07 -10.17
C GLY A 18 7.77 16.96 -10.33
N CYS A 19 7.33 16.70 -11.55
CA CYS A 19 6.02 16.13 -11.79
C CYS A 19 5.88 14.90 -10.88
N GLN A 20 5.36 15.06 -9.67
CA GLN A 20 4.50 14.04 -9.12
C GLN A 20 3.44 13.92 -10.20
N ALA A 21 3.46 12.77 -10.89
CA ALA A 21 2.45 12.43 -11.86
C ALA A 21 1.11 12.80 -11.22
N LYS A 22 0.32 13.63 -11.90
CA LYS A 22 -0.99 14.10 -11.45
C LYS A 22 -1.85 12.93 -10.91
N ASP A 23 -1.53 11.74 -11.40
CA ASP A 23 -2.15 10.44 -11.23
C ASP A 23 -1.88 9.81 -9.84
N GLU A 24 -0.73 10.08 -9.20
CA GLU A 24 -0.45 9.61 -7.84
C GLU A 24 -1.21 10.44 -6.79
N ARG A 25 -1.52 11.70 -7.09
CA ARG A 25 -2.25 12.58 -6.16
C ARG A 25 -3.65 12.07 -5.85
N ALA A 26 -4.37 11.55 -6.85
CA ALA A 26 -5.70 10.98 -6.66
C ALA A 26 -5.68 9.76 -5.73
N PHE A 27 -4.59 9.00 -5.72
CA PHE A 27 -4.38 7.89 -4.78
C PHE A 27 -4.11 8.39 -3.36
N PHE A 28 -3.21 9.37 -3.20
CA PHE A 28 -2.90 9.93 -1.87
C PHE A 28 -4.07 10.69 -1.24
N GLU A 29 -4.98 11.26 -2.02
CA GLU A 29 -6.21 11.88 -1.50
C GLU A 29 -7.17 10.85 -0.85
N LEU A 30 -7.00 9.55 -1.12
CA LEU A 30 -7.79 8.47 -0.50
C LEU A 30 -7.20 7.95 0.82
N VAL A 31 -5.93 8.26 1.09
CA VAL A 31 -5.17 7.75 2.24
C VAL A 31 -4.92 8.91 3.20
N ASP A 32 -5.78 9.04 4.21
CA ASP A 32 -5.67 10.07 5.26
C ASP A 32 -4.60 9.70 6.30
N THR A 33 -3.37 9.48 5.84
CA THR A 33 -2.18 9.27 6.67
C THR A 33 -0.90 9.57 5.90
N GLU A 34 0.10 10.10 6.61
CA GLU A 34 1.45 10.34 6.07
C GLU A 34 2.35 9.09 6.23
N ASP A 35 1.96 8.11 7.05
CA ASP A 35 2.70 6.87 7.25
C ASP A 35 2.27 5.82 6.22
N ILE A 36 2.86 5.94 5.02
CA ILE A 36 2.65 5.00 3.91
C ILE A 36 3.92 4.17 3.71
N ASN A 37 3.77 2.85 3.72
CA ASN A 37 4.84 1.85 3.54
C ASN A 37 5.97 1.90 4.60
N SER A 38 5.82 2.65 5.70
CA SER A 38 6.87 2.75 6.74
C SER A 38 6.60 1.82 7.93
N SER A 39 5.36 1.82 8.42
CA SER A 39 4.94 0.99 9.57
C SER A 39 4.34 -0.36 9.20
N ILE A 40 3.94 -0.51 7.93
CA ILE A 40 3.47 -1.77 7.36
C ILE A 40 4.27 -2.07 6.10
N ARG A 41 4.62 -3.35 5.91
CA ARG A 41 5.14 -3.87 4.65
C ARG A 41 4.21 -4.96 4.11
N LEU A 42 3.88 -4.86 2.82
CA LEU A 42 3.06 -5.86 2.13
C LEU A 42 3.95 -6.81 1.32
N ILE A 43 3.75 -8.12 1.50
CA ILE A 43 4.51 -9.16 0.82
C ILE A 43 3.53 -10.11 0.11
N PRO A 44 3.44 -10.05 -1.23
CA PRO A 44 2.62 -10.97 -2.00
C PRO A 44 3.19 -12.39 -1.91
N ALA A 45 2.47 -13.31 -1.24
CA ALA A 45 2.95 -14.68 -1.01
C ALA A 45 3.15 -15.45 -2.32
N GLN A 46 2.33 -15.14 -3.33
CA GLN A 46 2.42 -15.75 -4.66
C GLN A 46 3.73 -15.38 -5.36
N LEU A 47 4.32 -14.20 -5.13
CA LEU A 47 5.53 -13.76 -5.81
C LEU A 47 6.82 -14.30 -5.19
N VAL A 48 6.72 -15.13 -4.15
CA VAL A 48 7.89 -15.82 -3.56
C VAL A 48 8.48 -16.84 -4.54
N SER A 49 7.69 -17.32 -5.51
CA SER A 49 8.18 -18.14 -6.62
C SER A 49 8.25 -17.32 -7.92
N PRO A 50 9.40 -17.28 -8.61
CA PRO A 50 9.55 -16.59 -9.90
C PRO A 50 8.60 -17.08 -10.99
N GLU A 51 8.08 -18.31 -10.87
CA GLU A 51 7.17 -18.92 -11.86
C GLU A 51 5.70 -18.58 -11.61
N SER A 52 5.38 -17.95 -10.49
CA SER A 52 4.02 -17.67 -10.10
C SER A 52 3.53 -16.39 -10.78
N LYS A 53 2.70 -16.56 -11.80
CA LYS A 53 1.97 -15.46 -12.43
C LYS A 53 0.63 -15.25 -11.73
N LEU A 54 0.31 -14.00 -11.45
CA LEU A 54 -1.03 -13.63 -11.01
C LEU A 54 -2.01 -13.81 -12.17
N LYS A 55 -3.14 -14.45 -11.89
CA LYS A 55 -4.18 -14.73 -12.88
C LYS A 55 -5.49 -14.06 -12.46
N PRO A 56 -6.30 -13.55 -13.41
CA PRO A 56 -7.60 -13.00 -13.11
C PRO A 56 -8.49 -13.97 -12.32
N GLY A 57 -9.21 -13.45 -11.32
CA GLY A 57 -10.14 -14.22 -10.49
C GLY A 57 -9.50 -15.22 -9.53
N LYS A 58 -8.17 -15.23 -9.38
CA LYS A 58 -7.49 -16.00 -8.34
C LYS A 58 -7.33 -15.15 -7.07
N ASN A 59 -7.50 -15.82 -5.93
CA ASN A 59 -7.20 -15.23 -4.63
C ASN A 59 -5.69 -14.99 -4.54
N LEU A 60 -5.33 -13.75 -4.21
CA LEU A 60 -3.99 -13.27 -3.94
C LEU A 60 -3.83 -13.16 -2.42
N THR A 61 -2.77 -13.76 -1.90
CA THR A 61 -2.48 -13.79 -0.49
C THR A 61 -1.40 -12.76 -0.21
N ILE A 62 -1.75 -11.75 0.55
CA ILE A 62 -0.82 -10.72 1.01
C ILE A 62 -0.47 -11.00 2.45
N ILE A 63 0.83 -11.18 2.72
CA ILE A 63 1.36 -11.15 4.08
C ILE A 63 1.52 -9.68 4.44
N VAL A 64 0.91 -9.29 5.55
CA VAL A 64 1.02 -7.96 6.13
C VAL A 64 2.02 -8.05 7.26
N GLU A 65 3.10 -7.30 7.16
CA GLU A 65 4.15 -7.27 8.17
C GLU A 65 4.09 -5.94 8.93
N ASN A 66 3.93 -6.00 10.24
CA ASN A 66 4.02 -4.84 11.12
C ASN A 66 5.48 -4.59 11.52
N THR A 67 6.04 -3.49 11.05
CA THR A 67 7.41 -3.05 11.36
C THR A 67 7.47 -1.97 12.44
N SER A 68 6.32 -1.56 12.95
CA SER A 68 6.18 -0.45 13.89
C SER A 68 6.27 -0.87 15.36
N GLY A 69 6.28 0.12 16.25
CA GLY A 69 6.26 -0.06 17.70
C GLY A 69 4.86 -0.14 18.32
N TYR A 70 3.80 -0.19 17.51
CA TYR A 70 2.42 -0.22 17.99
C TYR A 70 1.62 -1.36 17.38
N ASP A 71 0.55 -1.72 18.07
CA ASP A 71 -0.39 -2.73 17.64
C ASP A 71 -1.29 -2.17 16.53
N LEU A 72 -1.62 -3.02 15.56
CA LEU A 72 -2.43 -2.66 14.39
C LEU A 72 -3.75 -3.43 14.38
N PHE A 73 -4.82 -2.73 14.03
CA PHE A 73 -6.15 -3.28 13.86
C PHE A 73 -6.66 -3.05 12.44
N PHE A 74 -7.24 -4.09 11.87
CA PHE A 74 -7.75 -4.12 10.50
C PHE A 74 -9.22 -4.53 10.51
N MET A 75 -10.06 -3.73 9.87
CA MET A 75 -11.44 -4.09 9.54
C MET A 75 -11.47 -4.70 8.14
N ALA A 76 -12.11 -5.86 8.03
CA ALA A 76 -12.10 -6.65 6.81
C ALA A 76 -12.49 -5.82 5.55
N ASP A 77 -13.70 -5.30 5.53
CA ASP A 77 -14.27 -4.83 4.26
C ASP A 77 -13.87 -3.41 3.87
N THR A 78 -13.34 -2.61 4.79
CA THR A 78 -13.07 -1.17 4.56
C THR A 78 -11.61 -0.87 4.31
N ASP A 79 -10.72 -1.72 4.82
CA ASP A 79 -9.32 -1.34 4.98
C ASP A 79 -8.43 -1.92 3.87
N VAL A 80 -9.00 -2.69 2.94
CA VAL A 80 -8.28 -3.23 1.79
C VAL A 80 -8.92 -2.79 0.49
N GLN A 81 -8.24 -1.91 -0.22
CA GLN A 81 -8.71 -1.35 -1.49
C GLN A 81 -7.81 -1.84 -2.62
N ILE A 82 -8.41 -2.09 -3.77
CA ILE A 82 -7.66 -2.45 -4.97
C ILE A 82 -7.93 -1.39 -6.02
N PHE A 83 -6.87 -0.99 -6.71
CA PHE A 83 -6.92 -0.07 -7.84
C PHE A 83 -6.33 -0.76 -9.05
N VAL A 84 -6.89 -0.50 -10.22
CA VAL A 84 -6.33 -0.88 -11.52
C VAL A 84 -5.82 0.37 -12.23
N TYR A 85 -4.68 0.28 -12.89
CA TYR A 85 -4.17 1.37 -13.71
C TYR A 85 -4.65 1.20 -15.16
N GLU A 86 -5.57 2.07 -15.59
CA GLU A 86 -6.18 2.04 -16.92
C GLU A 86 -6.24 3.46 -17.49
N ASP A 87 -5.96 3.62 -18.78
CA ASP A 87 -5.99 4.91 -19.48
C ASP A 87 -5.14 6.02 -18.82
N GLY A 88 -4.12 5.64 -18.05
CA GLY A 88 -3.26 6.57 -17.31
C GLY A 88 -3.78 6.97 -15.93
N GLU A 89 -4.83 6.33 -15.42
CA GLU A 89 -5.45 6.68 -14.13
C GLU A 89 -5.65 5.45 -13.25
N TRP A 90 -5.52 5.63 -11.94
CA TRP A 90 -5.89 4.64 -10.93
C TRP A 90 -7.42 4.62 -10.73
N ARG A 91 -8.05 3.48 -10.99
CA ARG A 91 -9.49 3.27 -10.79
C ARG A 91 -9.73 2.21 -9.73
N SER A 92 -10.59 2.50 -8.76
CA SER A 92 -10.96 1.51 -7.75
C SER A 92 -11.70 0.34 -8.40
N VAL A 93 -11.31 -0.89 -8.04
CA VAL A 93 -11.99 -2.12 -8.46
C VAL A 93 -12.61 -2.81 -7.25
N LYS A 94 -13.76 -3.44 -7.47
CA LYS A 94 -14.41 -4.21 -6.42
C LYS A 94 -13.50 -5.37 -6.01
N ASN A 95 -13.29 -5.51 -4.71
CA ASN A 95 -12.58 -6.63 -4.11
C ASN A 95 -13.60 -7.57 -3.44
N ASN A 96 -13.52 -8.87 -3.75
CA ASN A 96 -14.17 -9.88 -2.92
C ASN A 96 -13.12 -10.30 -1.88
N VAL A 97 -12.95 -9.50 -0.83
CA VAL A 97 -11.98 -9.82 0.23
C VAL A 97 -12.53 -10.99 1.04
N GLU A 98 -11.68 -11.97 1.34
CA GLU A 98 -11.99 -13.02 2.31
C GLU A 98 -10.94 -12.95 3.41
N PHE A 99 -11.32 -12.42 4.59
CA PHE A 99 -10.44 -12.43 5.74
C PHE A 99 -10.52 -13.79 6.44
N TYR A 100 -9.36 -14.38 6.65
CA TYR A 100 -9.20 -15.60 7.44
C TYR A 100 -8.29 -15.26 8.63
N PRO A 101 -8.69 -15.50 9.89
CA PRO A 101 -9.85 -16.28 10.36
C PRO A 101 -11.11 -15.47 10.78
N SER A 102 -11.11 -14.14 10.74
CA SER A 102 -12.24 -13.30 11.21
C SER A 102 -12.39 -11.98 10.44
N ALA A 103 -13.56 -11.33 10.55
CA ALA A 103 -13.85 -10.01 9.96
C ALA A 103 -13.01 -8.85 10.55
N GLU A 104 -12.29 -9.12 11.62
CA GLU A 104 -11.35 -8.21 12.26
C GLU A 104 -10.02 -8.95 12.45
N THR A 105 -8.91 -8.27 12.19
CA THR A 105 -7.56 -8.82 12.38
C THR A 105 -6.74 -7.87 13.24
N TYR A 106 -5.91 -8.45 14.10
CA TYR A 106 -4.95 -7.75 14.94
C TYR A 106 -3.54 -8.24 14.62
N ILE A 107 -2.60 -7.31 14.49
CA ILE A 107 -1.17 -7.63 14.36
C ILE A 107 -0.43 -6.88 15.47
N SER A 108 0.25 -7.62 16.34
CA SER A 108 1.06 -7.02 17.42
C SER A 108 2.17 -6.12 16.88
N ALA A 109 2.61 -5.18 17.70
CA ALA A 109 3.82 -4.40 17.48
C ALA A 109 5.05 -5.30 17.27
N ALA A 110 6.01 -4.83 16.48
CA ALA A 110 7.30 -5.49 16.33
C ALA A 110 8.04 -5.54 17.67
N LYS A 111 8.55 -6.71 18.05
CA LYS A 111 9.25 -6.93 19.34
C LYS A 111 10.73 -7.14 19.11
N GLY A 112 11.55 -6.26 19.69
CA GLY A 112 13.02 -6.36 19.55
C GLY A 112 13.50 -6.27 18.10
N GLY A 113 12.76 -5.56 17.24
CA GLY A 113 13.04 -5.46 15.80
C GLY A 113 12.62 -6.68 14.98
N VAL A 114 11.93 -7.66 15.59
CA VAL A 114 11.30 -8.78 14.88
C VAL A 114 9.89 -8.34 14.48
N PRO A 115 9.58 -8.27 13.18
CA PRO A 115 8.24 -7.94 12.71
C PRO A 115 7.24 -9.06 13.05
N GLU A 116 5.97 -8.67 13.22
CA GLU A 116 4.84 -9.60 13.38
C GLU A 116 4.01 -9.63 12.09
N HIS A 117 3.34 -10.75 11.83
CA HIS A 117 2.69 -11.00 10.54
C HIS A 117 1.19 -11.28 10.67
N GLY A 118 0.42 -10.71 9.75
CA GLY A 118 -0.94 -11.07 9.43
C GLY A 118 -1.06 -11.55 7.98
N VAL A 119 -2.22 -12.12 7.63
CA VAL A 119 -2.48 -12.61 6.28
C VAL A 119 -3.83 -12.08 5.81
N ILE A 120 -3.86 -11.54 4.59
CA ILE A 120 -5.07 -11.06 3.93
C ILE A 120 -5.22 -11.79 2.60
N GLY A 121 -6.40 -12.33 2.32
CA GLY A 121 -6.78 -12.86 1.01
C GLY A 121 -7.56 -11.82 0.23
N VAL A 122 -7.07 -11.44 -0.95
CA VAL A 122 -7.74 -10.48 -1.83
C VAL A 122 -8.09 -11.12 -3.16
N THR A 123 -9.31 -10.91 -3.64
CA THR A 123 -9.76 -11.45 -4.93
C THR A 123 -10.30 -10.30 -5.77
N PRO A 124 -9.45 -9.64 -6.57
CA PRO A 124 -9.89 -8.52 -7.39
C PRO A 124 -10.87 -9.00 -8.45
N VAL A 125 -12.00 -8.33 -8.55
CA VAL A 125 -12.98 -8.55 -9.62
C VAL A 125 -12.54 -7.75 -10.83
N LEU A 126 -11.50 -8.24 -11.50
CA LEU A 126 -11.04 -7.71 -12.78
C LEU A 126 -12.00 -8.23 -13.87
N GLY A 127 -12.33 -7.38 -14.84
CA GLY A 127 -13.03 -7.81 -16.04
C GLY A 127 -12.17 -8.76 -16.89
N GLU A 128 -12.48 -8.89 -18.17
CA GLU A 128 -11.61 -9.60 -19.10
C GLU A 128 -10.28 -8.83 -19.24
N VAL A 129 -9.19 -9.41 -18.74
CA VAL A 129 -7.84 -8.85 -18.89
C VAL A 129 -7.26 -9.28 -20.23
N LYS A 130 -7.08 -8.34 -21.15
CA LYS A 130 -6.60 -8.61 -22.53
C LYS A 130 -5.11 -8.34 -22.72
N GLU A 131 -4.52 -7.57 -21.83
CA GLU A 131 -3.12 -7.19 -21.85
C GLU A 131 -2.54 -7.19 -20.44
N LYS A 132 -1.22 -7.01 -20.31
CA LYS A 132 -0.59 -6.93 -19.00
C LYS A 132 -1.09 -5.69 -18.26
N THR A 133 -1.76 -5.87 -17.14
CA THR A 133 -2.41 -4.79 -16.38
C THR A 133 -1.77 -4.64 -15.01
N GLU A 134 -1.49 -3.40 -14.63
CA GLU A 134 -1.00 -3.05 -13.30
C GLU A 134 -2.17 -2.85 -12.33
N PHE A 135 -2.02 -3.35 -11.12
CA PHE A 135 -2.97 -3.09 -10.04
C PHE A 135 -2.23 -2.85 -8.73
N ARG A 136 -2.81 -1.99 -7.90
CA ARG A 136 -2.30 -1.60 -6.59
C ARG A 136 -3.22 -2.15 -5.51
N VAL A 137 -2.67 -2.91 -4.58
CA VAL A 137 -3.38 -3.30 -3.35
C VAL A 137 -2.96 -2.34 -2.27
N LEU A 138 -3.90 -1.56 -1.75
CA LEU A 138 -3.75 -0.66 -0.61
C LEU A 138 -4.34 -1.35 0.62
N VAL A 139 -3.58 -1.38 1.70
CA VAL A 139 -4.02 -1.83 3.02
C VAL A 139 -3.87 -0.66 3.98
N VAL A 140 -4.93 -0.36 4.71
CA VAL A 140 -4.98 0.63 5.79
C VAL A 140 -5.10 -0.13 7.10
N ALA A 141 -4.55 0.41 8.18
CA ALA A 141 -4.75 -0.12 9.52
C ALA A 141 -4.96 1.02 10.49
N MET A 142 -5.72 0.78 11.55
CA MET A 142 -5.82 1.68 12.68
C MET A 142 -4.79 1.31 13.75
N ILE A 143 -4.15 2.33 14.33
CA ILE A 143 -3.27 2.15 15.48
C ILE A 143 -4.13 1.84 16.70
N MET A 144 -3.69 0.87 17.50
CA MET A 144 -4.32 0.53 18.77
C MET A 144 -3.64 1.25 19.92
N GLU A 145 -4.44 1.95 20.73
CA GLU A 145 -4.00 2.59 21.98
C GLU A 145 -4.87 2.09 23.13
N ASN A 146 -4.24 1.67 24.23
CA ASN A 146 -4.95 1.18 25.42
C ASN A 146 -5.98 0.06 25.14
N GLY A 147 -5.72 -0.76 24.12
CA GLY A 147 -6.59 -1.87 23.73
C GLY A 147 -7.79 -1.49 22.85
N ALA A 148 -7.85 -0.26 22.32
CA ALA A 148 -8.89 0.19 21.39
C ALA A 148 -8.29 0.92 20.18
N PRO A 149 -8.97 0.95 19.01
CA PRO A 149 -8.52 1.75 17.86
C PRO A 149 -8.49 3.24 18.20
N SER A 150 -7.37 3.91 18.01
CA SER A 150 -7.19 5.34 18.32
C SER A 150 -7.84 6.27 17.29
N GLY A 151 -8.09 5.75 16.08
CA GLY A 151 -8.51 6.53 14.91
C GLY A 151 -7.34 7.04 14.07
N GLU A 152 -6.11 6.99 14.58
CA GLU A 152 -4.90 7.21 13.77
C GLU A 152 -4.69 6.03 12.83
N LYS A 153 -4.23 6.33 11.62
CA LYS A 153 -4.11 5.34 10.55
C LYS A 153 -2.68 5.24 10.06
N VAL A 154 -2.32 4.05 9.61
CA VAL A 154 -1.17 3.79 8.77
C VAL A 154 -1.61 3.05 7.52
N ALA A 155 -0.80 3.10 6.48
CA ALA A 155 -1.10 2.42 5.24
C ALA A 155 0.13 1.79 4.61
N ALA A 156 -0.11 0.82 3.74
CA ALA A 156 0.88 0.34 2.82
C ALA A 156 0.21 -0.06 1.51
N TYR A 157 0.96 0.01 0.42
CA TYR A 157 0.52 -0.49 -0.86
C TYR A 157 1.58 -1.34 -1.54
N VAL A 158 1.13 -2.23 -2.41
CA VAL A 158 2.00 -3.01 -3.29
C VAL A 158 1.44 -2.99 -4.70
N ASP A 159 2.30 -2.69 -5.66
CA ASP A 159 1.99 -2.70 -7.08
C ASP A 159 2.30 -4.08 -7.66
N LEU A 160 1.37 -4.57 -8.46
CA LEU A 160 1.32 -5.94 -8.95
C LEU A 160 0.92 -5.95 -10.41
N TRP A 161 1.29 -7.01 -11.11
CA TRP A 161 0.97 -7.19 -12.51
C TRP A 161 0.17 -8.46 -12.71
N VAL A 162 -0.93 -8.34 -13.43
CA VAL A 162 -1.69 -9.50 -13.91
C VAL A 162 -1.47 -9.62 -15.42
N GLU A 163 -1.31 -10.85 -15.90
CA GLU A 163 -1.19 -11.17 -17.32
C GLU A 163 -2.38 -12.03 -17.76
N PRO A 164 -2.77 -11.98 -19.05
CA PRO A 164 -3.79 -12.87 -19.62
C PRO A 164 -3.50 -14.37 -19.43
#